data_AF-A0A7J4AW05-F1
#
_entry.id   AF-A0A7J4AW05-F1
#
_cell.length_a   1.000
_cell.length_b   1.000
_cell.length_c   1.000
_cell.angle_alpha   90.00
_cell.angle_beta   90.00
_cell.angle_gamma   90.00
#
_symmetry.space_group_name_H-M   'P 1'
#
loop_
_entity.id
_entity.type
_entity.pdbx_description
1 polymer ?
#
loop_
_entity_poly.entity_id
_entity_poly.type
_entity_poly.pdbx_seq_one_letter_code
_entity_poly.pdbx_strand_id
1 'polypeptide(L)'
;MKQKLSKTLLIITVLLTLSYLFPCCLAENYTISYQILNKPNGSTYYRLNVTIQQSLYDYYLGKSHKLNSNSDFAKFVTPYALKPIADNLWKIYSDDEDFANGVLMIVHQIPYEVTEPAKYPIETIVENKGDCDLFSFIAASIMKAGGLDVVLLYYKDEAHMNVGISLSHTPRDTRGQVYYITYNNVKYYIAECTGYFQDGWRVGECPDSLKHATPEVITLENCEQWSPGQVSASYKTLLTSTISLTVSPTYVISQGTVTLNGEISPALQNKTVTIYISVNNSPWKVLGTTKTDSKGQFSYVWNVETSAGVCLIRASWSGDYDYAGADSPIQTVTVLSTFFV
;
A
#
# COMPACT_ATOMS: atom_id res chain seq x y z
N MET A 1 -57.13 -9.48 -23.32
CA MET A 1 -56.15 -10.16 -22.45
C MET A 1 -54.68 -10.06 -22.92
N LYS A 2 -54.39 -10.05 -24.24
CA LYS A 2 -53.00 -10.03 -24.76
C LYS A 2 -52.22 -8.70 -24.58
N GLN A 3 -52.90 -7.55 -24.49
CA GLN A 3 -52.25 -6.24 -24.39
C GLN A 3 -51.69 -5.91 -23.00
N LYS A 4 -52.28 -6.44 -21.91
CA LYS A 4 -51.77 -6.25 -20.54
C LYS A 4 -50.50 -7.07 -20.29
N LEU A 5 -50.42 -8.29 -20.84
CA LEU A 5 -49.24 -9.16 -20.70
C LEU A 5 -47.98 -8.54 -21.33
N SER A 6 -48.12 -7.87 -22.47
CA SER A 6 -47.02 -7.21 -23.20
C SER A 6 -46.43 -6.03 -22.44
N LYS A 7 -47.26 -5.21 -21.77
CA LYS A 7 -46.76 -4.08 -20.96
C LYS A 7 -46.08 -4.56 -19.67
N THR A 8 -46.60 -5.59 -19.01
CA THR A 8 -45.97 -6.17 -17.81
C THR A 8 -44.63 -6.84 -18.16
N LEU A 9 -44.55 -7.54 -19.29
CA LEU A 9 -43.30 -8.18 -19.73
C LEU A 9 -42.22 -7.14 -20.08
N LEU A 10 -42.60 -6.03 -20.72
CA LEU A 10 -41.69 -4.92 -21.08
C LEU A 10 -41.16 -4.19 -19.83
N ILE A 11 -42.02 -3.94 -18.84
CA ILE A 11 -41.63 -3.31 -17.57
C ILE A 11 -40.67 -4.22 -16.79
N ILE A 12 -40.93 -5.54 -16.76
CA ILE A 12 -40.06 -6.52 -16.11
C ILE A 12 -38.70 -6.62 -16.83
N THR A 13 -38.66 -6.56 -18.17
CA THR A 13 -37.39 -6.57 -18.90
C THR A 13 -36.60 -5.28 -18.69
N VAL A 14 -37.24 -4.11 -18.62
CA VAL A 14 -36.56 -2.83 -18.31
C VAL A 14 -36.04 -2.79 -16.87
N LEU A 15 -36.78 -3.36 -15.90
CA LEU A 15 -36.31 -3.49 -14.51
C LEU A 15 -35.16 -4.50 -14.36
N LEU A 16 -35.21 -5.62 -15.09
CA LEU A 16 -34.12 -6.61 -15.10
C LEU A 16 -32.88 -6.10 -15.83
N THR A 17 -33.01 -5.30 -16.90
CA THR A 17 -31.83 -4.70 -17.56
C THR A 17 -31.26 -3.52 -16.78
N LEU A 18 -32.07 -2.76 -16.01
CA LEU A 18 -31.54 -1.76 -15.08
C LEU A 18 -30.76 -2.39 -13.90
N SER A 19 -31.13 -3.59 -13.44
CA SER A 19 -30.39 -4.28 -12.38
C SER A 19 -29.04 -4.84 -12.82
N TYR A 20 -28.77 -4.92 -14.14
CA TYR A 20 -27.45 -5.27 -14.68
C TYR A 20 -26.59 -4.05 -15.05
N LEU A 21 -27.09 -2.82 -14.89
CA LEU A 21 -26.33 -1.58 -15.19
C LEU A 21 -25.57 -1.01 -13.99
N PHE A 22 -25.66 -1.63 -12.82
CA PHE A 22 -24.74 -1.37 -11.72
C PHE A 22 -24.01 -2.67 -11.39
N PRO A 23 -22.75 -2.85 -11.85
CA PRO A 23 -21.84 -3.58 -11.00
C PRO A 23 -21.79 -2.76 -9.71
N CYS A 24 -22.46 -3.21 -8.67
CA CYS A 24 -22.02 -2.90 -7.33
C CYS A 24 -20.69 -3.66 -7.18
N CYS A 25 -19.65 -3.15 -7.83
CA CYS A 25 -18.30 -3.63 -7.65
C CYS A 25 -17.93 -3.23 -6.24
N LEU A 26 -18.22 -4.13 -5.29
CA LEU A 26 -17.56 -4.06 -4.01
C LEU A 26 -16.06 -4.15 -4.31
N ALA A 27 -15.32 -3.12 -3.94
CA ALA A 27 -13.87 -3.16 -3.98
C ALA A 27 -13.42 -4.31 -3.05
N GLU A 28 -12.84 -5.35 -3.63
CA GLU A 28 -12.31 -6.48 -2.86
C GLU A 28 -10.91 -6.11 -2.36
N ASN A 29 -10.65 -6.36 -1.07
CA ASN A 29 -9.32 -6.18 -0.51
C ASN A 29 -8.40 -7.29 -1.00
N TYR A 30 -7.17 -6.94 -1.36
CA TYR A 30 -6.12 -7.93 -1.64
C TYR A 30 -5.58 -8.49 -0.33
N THR A 31 -5.41 -9.82 -0.25
CA THR A 31 -4.86 -10.49 0.93
C THR A 31 -3.69 -11.39 0.54
N ILE A 32 -2.58 -11.24 1.27
CA ILE A 32 -1.38 -12.07 1.14
C ILE A 32 -0.92 -12.54 2.53
N SER A 33 -0.16 -13.62 2.58
CA SER A 33 0.43 -14.11 3.83
C SER A 33 1.89 -14.45 3.65
N TYR A 34 2.71 -14.06 4.61
CA TYR A 34 4.14 -14.38 4.66
C TYR A 34 4.44 -15.28 5.85
N GLN A 35 5.25 -16.31 5.63
CA GLN A 35 5.84 -17.10 6.70
C GLN A 35 7.06 -16.37 7.26
N ILE A 36 7.21 -16.36 8.58
CA ILE A 36 8.29 -15.64 9.26
C ILE A 36 8.80 -16.51 10.40
N LEU A 37 10.11 -16.58 10.58
CA LEU A 37 10.74 -17.29 11.69
C LEU A 37 11.07 -16.33 12.82
N ASN A 38 11.06 -16.82 14.06
CA ASN A 38 11.47 -16.03 15.23
C ASN A 38 12.93 -15.53 15.20
N LYS A 39 13.77 -16.12 14.33
CA LYS A 39 15.10 -15.67 13.94
C LYS A 39 15.59 -16.54 12.76
N PRO A 40 16.68 -16.21 12.06
CA PRO A 40 17.27 -17.12 11.06
C PRO A 40 17.53 -18.53 11.63
N ASN A 41 17.15 -19.58 10.89
CA ASN A 41 17.19 -20.99 11.35
C ASN A 41 16.37 -21.28 12.63
N GLY A 42 15.45 -20.39 13.01
CA GLY A 42 14.53 -20.63 14.11
C GLY A 42 13.58 -21.81 13.83
N SER A 43 12.97 -22.34 14.87
CA SER A 43 11.99 -23.42 14.78
C SER A 43 10.55 -22.96 14.96
N THR A 44 10.35 -21.68 15.33
CA THR A 44 9.02 -21.10 15.56
C THR A 44 8.59 -20.31 14.34
N TYR A 45 7.49 -20.73 13.73
CA TYR A 45 6.90 -20.09 12.57
C TYR A 45 5.73 -19.19 12.96
N TYR A 46 5.69 -18.01 12.36
CA TYR A 46 4.58 -17.08 12.38
C TYR A 46 4.03 -16.92 10.96
N ARG A 47 2.73 -16.68 10.85
CA ARG A 47 2.09 -16.31 9.59
C ARG A 47 1.61 -14.88 9.68
N LEU A 48 2.31 -13.95 9.03
CA LEU A 48 1.88 -12.56 8.94
C LEU A 48 0.90 -12.42 7.78
N ASN A 49 -0.36 -12.12 8.10
CA ASN A 49 -1.37 -11.81 7.10
C ASN A 49 -1.35 -10.30 6.83
N VAL A 50 -1.34 -9.93 5.55
CA VAL A 50 -1.36 -8.53 5.10
C VAL A 50 -2.56 -8.34 4.18
N THR A 51 -3.32 -7.28 4.42
CA THR A 51 -4.49 -6.89 3.63
C THR A 51 -4.32 -5.48 3.11
N ILE A 52 -4.64 -5.27 1.83
CA ILE A 52 -4.48 -4.01 1.12
C ILE A 52 -5.82 -3.64 0.50
N GLN A 53 -6.31 -2.43 0.79
CA GLN A 53 -7.54 -1.91 0.18
C GLN A 53 -7.31 -1.56 -1.29
N GLN A 54 -8.30 -1.83 -2.15
CA GLN A 54 -8.26 -1.48 -3.57
C GLN A 54 -7.95 0.01 -3.75
N SER A 55 -8.49 0.87 -2.89
CA SER A 55 -8.26 2.31 -2.96
C SER A 55 -6.82 2.73 -2.74
N LEU A 56 -6.10 2.04 -1.87
CA LEU A 56 -4.67 2.26 -1.65
C LEU A 56 -3.87 1.79 -2.87
N TYR A 57 -4.21 0.63 -3.42
CA TYR A 57 -3.57 0.12 -4.64
C TYR A 57 -3.79 1.06 -5.84
N ASP A 58 -5.03 1.46 -6.10
CA ASP A 58 -5.38 2.40 -7.17
C ASP A 58 -4.71 3.77 -7.00
N TYR A 59 -4.53 4.22 -5.75
CA TYR A 59 -3.78 5.45 -5.47
C TYR A 59 -2.35 5.34 -5.97
N TYR A 60 -1.65 4.24 -5.66
CA TYR A 60 -0.27 4.02 -6.10
C TYR A 60 -0.15 3.75 -7.60
N LEU A 61 -1.09 3.01 -8.20
CA LEU A 61 -1.18 2.87 -9.66
C LEU A 61 -1.31 4.24 -10.35
N GLY A 62 -2.00 5.18 -9.70
CA GLY A 62 -2.18 6.53 -10.21
C GLY A 62 -1.02 7.50 -9.99
N LYS A 63 -0.02 7.14 -9.17
CA LYS A 63 1.16 7.96 -8.93
C LYS A 63 2.12 7.90 -10.11
N SER A 64 3.03 8.87 -10.18
CA SER A 64 4.05 8.86 -11.22
C SER A 64 5.16 7.84 -10.92
N HIS A 65 5.36 6.91 -11.86
CA HIS A 65 6.50 5.98 -11.86
C HIS A 65 7.74 6.55 -12.55
N LYS A 66 7.67 7.75 -13.14
CA LYS A 66 8.78 8.37 -13.89
C LYS A 66 10.00 8.64 -13.00
N LEU A 67 11.18 8.18 -13.44
CA LEU A 67 12.48 8.49 -12.85
C LEU A 67 13.21 9.51 -13.73
N ASN A 68 13.72 10.59 -13.15
CA ASN A 68 14.57 11.58 -13.84
C ASN A 68 16.05 11.42 -13.45
N SER A 69 16.33 10.81 -12.29
CA SER A 69 17.67 10.52 -11.79
C SER A 69 17.64 9.25 -10.92
N ASN A 70 18.81 8.67 -10.62
CA ASN A 70 18.91 7.54 -9.68
C ASN A 70 18.45 7.93 -8.27
N SER A 71 18.66 9.18 -7.84
CA SER A 71 18.17 9.63 -6.53
C SER A 71 16.64 9.60 -6.41
N ASP A 72 15.91 9.58 -7.54
CA ASP A 72 14.46 9.46 -7.56
C ASP A 72 13.99 8.07 -7.11
N PHE A 73 14.86 7.04 -7.05
CA PHE A 73 14.51 5.72 -6.51
C PHE A 73 13.99 5.82 -5.06
N ALA A 74 14.52 6.75 -4.26
CA ALA A 74 14.08 6.95 -2.88
C ALA A 74 12.57 7.20 -2.77
N LYS A 75 11.93 7.79 -3.79
CA LYS A 75 10.48 8.08 -3.78
C LYS A 75 9.62 6.80 -3.70
N PHE A 76 10.15 5.66 -4.17
CA PHE A 76 9.45 4.37 -4.15
C PHE A 76 9.54 3.72 -2.78
N VAL A 77 10.33 4.25 -1.86
CA VAL A 77 10.30 3.83 -0.47
C VAL A 77 9.14 4.55 0.23
N THR A 78 8.17 3.78 0.72
CA THR A 78 6.88 4.24 1.28
C THR A 78 6.66 3.74 2.73
N PRO A 79 7.46 4.20 3.70
CA PRO A 79 7.44 3.65 5.07
C PRO A 79 6.08 3.77 5.75
N TYR A 80 5.37 4.89 5.53
CA TYR A 80 4.09 5.13 6.18
C TYR A 80 3.05 4.06 5.82
N ALA A 81 2.95 3.68 4.55
CA ALA A 81 1.96 2.70 4.09
C ALA A 81 2.21 1.29 4.62
N LEU A 82 3.48 0.91 4.84
CA LEU A 82 3.88 -0.41 5.32
C LEU A 82 4.13 -0.48 6.84
N LYS A 83 3.96 0.63 7.57
CA LYS A 83 4.20 0.69 9.02
C LYS A 83 3.51 -0.43 9.82
N PRO A 84 2.26 -0.85 9.51
CA PRO A 84 1.64 -1.95 10.25
C PRO A 84 2.38 -3.29 10.12
N ILE A 85 3.10 -3.53 9.03
CA ILE A 85 3.99 -4.70 8.90
C ILE A 85 5.14 -4.57 9.90
N ALA A 86 5.85 -3.45 9.89
CA ALA A 86 6.96 -3.17 10.82
C ALA A 86 6.52 -3.28 12.28
N ASP A 87 5.38 -2.68 12.64
CA ASP A 87 4.83 -2.74 14.00
C ASP A 87 4.52 -4.18 14.44
N ASN A 88 4.17 -5.08 13.52
CA ASN A 88 3.96 -6.49 13.86
C ASN A 88 5.27 -7.26 13.98
N LEU A 89 6.27 -7.00 13.13
CA LEU A 89 7.60 -7.61 13.27
C LEU A 89 8.21 -7.30 14.64
N TRP A 90 8.07 -6.07 15.13
CA TRP A 90 8.51 -5.71 16.49
C TRP A 90 7.76 -6.40 17.63
N LYS A 91 6.64 -7.09 17.37
CA LYS A 91 5.98 -7.92 18.40
C LYS A 91 6.67 -9.26 18.62
N ILE A 92 7.46 -9.72 17.64
CA ILE A 92 8.14 -11.03 17.70
C ILE A 92 9.67 -10.91 17.77
N TYR A 93 10.23 -9.75 17.41
CA TYR A 93 11.66 -9.47 17.50
C TYR A 93 11.96 -8.43 18.57
N SER A 94 13.10 -8.57 19.24
CA SER A 94 13.58 -7.63 20.25
C SER A 94 14.90 -6.93 19.86
N ASP A 95 15.43 -7.26 18.68
CA ASP A 95 16.74 -6.85 18.19
C ASP A 95 16.64 -6.38 16.72
N ASP A 96 17.49 -5.44 16.33
CA ASP A 96 17.44 -4.83 14.99
C ASP A 96 18.00 -5.71 13.87
N GLU A 97 18.93 -6.64 14.17
CA GLU A 97 19.35 -7.67 13.22
C GLU A 97 18.22 -8.67 12.96
N ASP A 98 17.58 -9.18 14.01
CA ASP A 98 16.46 -10.11 13.92
C ASP A 98 15.27 -9.48 13.16
N PHE A 99 14.94 -8.23 13.49
CA PHE A 99 13.92 -7.47 12.77
C PHE A 99 14.23 -7.36 11.27
N ALA A 100 15.46 -6.96 10.92
CA ALA A 100 15.85 -6.79 9.54
C ALA A 100 15.90 -8.11 8.76
N ASN A 101 16.37 -9.19 9.38
CA ASN A 101 16.28 -10.53 8.80
C ASN A 101 14.82 -10.97 8.60
N GLY A 102 13.91 -10.62 9.52
CA GLY A 102 12.48 -10.86 9.36
C GLY A 102 11.87 -10.11 8.17
N VAL A 103 12.34 -8.90 7.88
CA VAL A 103 11.97 -8.17 6.66
C VAL A 103 12.50 -8.87 5.40
N LEU A 104 13.74 -9.35 5.41
CA LEU A 104 14.30 -10.12 4.29
C LEU A 104 13.48 -11.40 4.02
N MET A 105 13.05 -12.11 5.07
CA MET A 105 12.17 -13.28 4.93
C MET A 105 10.85 -12.96 4.22
N ILE A 106 10.30 -11.75 4.37
CA ILE A 106 9.08 -11.32 3.65
C ILE A 106 9.38 -11.21 2.15
N VAL A 107 10.41 -10.46 1.75
CA VAL A 107 10.70 -10.21 0.34
C VAL A 107 11.23 -11.46 -0.39
N HIS A 108 11.93 -12.36 0.30
CA HIS A 108 12.37 -13.67 -0.24
C HIS A 108 11.24 -14.67 -0.52
N GLN A 109 10.00 -14.33 -0.20
CA GLN A 109 8.82 -15.11 -0.57
C GLN A 109 8.14 -14.59 -1.84
N ILE A 110 8.55 -13.43 -2.35
CA ILE A 110 7.97 -12.82 -3.55
C ILE A 110 8.70 -13.40 -4.78
N PRO A 111 7.98 -13.99 -5.76
CA PRO A 111 8.58 -14.50 -6.99
C PRO A 111 9.36 -13.44 -7.77
N TYR A 112 10.58 -13.78 -8.15
CA TYR A 112 11.42 -12.92 -8.98
C TYR A 112 10.92 -12.89 -10.43
N GLU A 113 10.60 -11.71 -10.94
CA GLU A 113 10.25 -11.44 -12.34
C GLU A 113 10.81 -10.06 -12.71
N VAL A 114 11.58 -9.98 -13.79
CA VAL A 114 12.10 -8.68 -14.27
C VAL A 114 10.94 -7.77 -14.62
N THR A 115 10.93 -6.56 -14.07
CA THR A 115 9.82 -5.62 -14.25
C THR A 115 10.28 -4.25 -14.73
N GLU A 116 9.57 -3.72 -15.72
CA GLU A 116 9.68 -2.32 -16.12
C GLU A 116 8.27 -1.74 -16.36
N PRO A 117 7.95 -0.53 -15.87
CA PRO A 117 8.79 0.35 -15.04
C PRO A 117 8.82 -0.09 -13.55
N ALA A 118 9.68 0.56 -12.76
CA ALA A 118 9.68 0.45 -11.29
C ALA A 118 8.30 0.77 -10.70
N LYS A 119 7.93 0.08 -9.60
CA LYS A 119 6.62 0.12 -8.95
C LYS A 119 6.72 0.46 -7.47
N TYR A 120 5.66 1.03 -6.90
CA TYR A 120 5.57 1.27 -5.47
C TYR A 120 5.34 -0.05 -4.71
N PRO A 121 5.80 -0.16 -3.45
CA PRO A 121 5.68 -1.38 -2.64
C PRO A 121 4.27 -1.97 -2.55
N ILE A 122 3.24 -1.12 -2.51
CA ILE A 122 1.84 -1.58 -2.50
C ILE A 122 1.50 -2.32 -3.79
N GLU A 123 1.94 -1.82 -4.95
CA GLU A 123 1.71 -2.49 -6.24
C GLU A 123 2.43 -3.83 -6.27
N THR A 124 3.72 -3.86 -5.89
CA THR A 124 4.54 -5.08 -5.87
C THR A 124 3.95 -6.16 -4.95
N ILE A 125 3.44 -5.79 -3.77
CA ILE A 125 2.80 -6.74 -2.84
C ILE A 125 1.48 -7.27 -3.42
N VAL A 126 0.67 -6.41 -4.04
CA VAL A 126 -0.61 -6.81 -4.66
C VAL A 126 -0.39 -7.73 -5.85
N GLU A 127 0.56 -7.40 -6.73
CA GLU A 127 0.89 -8.19 -7.91
C GLU A 127 1.67 -9.46 -7.56
N ASN A 128 2.32 -9.47 -6.40
CA ASN A 128 3.11 -10.57 -5.85
C ASN A 128 4.20 -11.08 -6.82
N LYS A 129 4.95 -10.14 -7.39
CA LYS A 129 6.11 -10.39 -8.25
C LYS A 129 6.92 -9.11 -8.42
N GLY A 130 8.20 -9.25 -8.74
CA GLY A 130 9.09 -8.12 -9.01
C GLY A 130 10.55 -8.55 -9.08
N ASP A 131 11.43 -7.58 -9.26
CA ASP A 131 12.87 -7.76 -9.33
C ASP A 131 13.60 -7.02 -8.19
N CYS A 132 14.92 -6.90 -8.31
CA CYS A 132 15.80 -6.49 -7.22
C CYS A 132 15.45 -5.12 -6.63
N ASP A 133 15.06 -4.14 -7.45
CA ASP A 133 14.71 -2.80 -6.99
C ASP A 133 13.35 -2.81 -6.27
N LEU A 134 12.34 -3.51 -6.78
CA LEU A 134 11.03 -3.61 -6.14
C LEU A 134 11.10 -4.28 -4.77
N PHE A 135 11.91 -5.33 -4.64
CA PHE A 135 12.13 -6.00 -3.35
C PHE A 135 12.89 -5.09 -2.39
N SER A 136 13.87 -4.33 -2.90
CA SER A 136 14.58 -3.32 -2.13
C SER A 136 13.66 -2.22 -1.63
N PHE A 137 12.70 -1.76 -2.44
CA PHE A 137 11.73 -0.74 -2.03
C PHE A 137 10.82 -1.26 -0.92
N ILE A 138 10.32 -2.49 -0.99
CA ILE A 138 9.54 -3.11 0.09
C ILE A 138 10.39 -3.19 1.37
N ALA A 139 11.59 -3.78 1.28
CA ALA A 139 12.45 -3.98 2.43
C ALA A 139 12.83 -2.66 3.10
N ALA A 140 13.30 -1.68 2.31
CA ALA A 140 13.64 -0.35 2.79
C ALA A 140 12.44 0.34 3.45
N SER A 141 11.23 0.19 2.88
CA SER A 141 10.02 0.79 3.43
C SER A 141 9.69 0.23 4.80
N ILE A 142 9.71 -1.10 4.96
CA ILE A 142 9.41 -1.75 6.24
C ILE A 142 10.51 -1.46 7.26
N MET A 143 11.79 -1.53 6.87
CA MET A 143 12.92 -1.24 7.76
C MET A 143 12.93 0.21 8.24
N LYS A 144 12.71 1.17 7.34
CA LYS A 144 12.59 2.58 7.68
C LYS A 144 11.38 2.84 8.57
N ALA A 145 10.25 2.18 8.33
CA ALA A 145 9.05 2.28 9.18
C ALA A 145 9.26 1.69 10.57
N GLY A 146 10.11 0.67 10.68
CA GLY A 146 10.56 0.07 11.93
C GLY A 146 11.56 0.93 12.72
N GLY A 147 12.02 2.05 12.14
CA GLY A 147 12.94 2.99 12.78
C GLY A 147 14.42 2.74 12.50
N LEU A 148 14.76 1.80 11.61
CA LEU A 148 16.15 1.56 11.22
C LEU A 148 16.67 2.68 10.29
N ASP A 149 17.98 2.92 10.34
CA ASP A 149 18.64 3.75 9.34
C ASP A 149 19.02 2.90 8.13
N VAL A 150 18.53 3.30 6.96
CA VAL A 150 18.51 2.49 5.74
C VAL A 150 18.87 3.37 4.55
N VAL A 151 19.64 2.80 3.63
CA VAL A 151 19.95 3.36 2.31
C VAL A 151 19.65 2.33 1.23
N LEU A 152 19.36 2.78 0.01
CA LEU A 152 19.41 1.90 -1.16
C LEU A 152 20.85 1.87 -1.69
N LEU A 153 21.25 0.70 -2.17
CA LEU A 153 22.55 0.41 -2.77
C LEU A 153 22.31 0.04 -4.22
N TYR A 154 22.55 0.98 -5.13
CA TYR A 154 22.35 0.77 -6.55
C TYR A 154 23.68 0.40 -7.24
N TYR A 155 23.75 -0.82 -7.74
CA TYR A 155 24.90 -1.39 -8.43
C TYR A 155 24.66 -1.28 -9.94
N LYS A 156 25.07 -0.15 -10.52
CA LYS A 156 24.74 0.22 -11.90
C LYS A 156 25.31 -0.77 -12.93
N ASP A 157 26.56 -1.18 -12.76
CA ASP A 157 27.26 -2.04 -13.73
C ASP A 157 26.74 -3.49 -13.67
N GLU A 158 26.24 -3.90 -12.51
CA GLU A 158 25.64 -5.20 -12.24
C GLU A 158 24.13 -5.23 -12.53
N ALA A 159 23.53 -4.08 -12.86
CA ALA A 159 22.09 -3.89 -13.01
C ALA A 159 21.30 -4.46 -11.82
N HIS A 160 21.77 -4.17 -10.60
CA HIS A 160 21.23 -4.73 -9.37
C HIS A 160 20.97 -3.65 -8.32
N MET A 161 20.02 -3.91 -7.42
CA MET A 161 19.75 -3.04 -6.28
C MET A 161 19.61 -3.86 -5.01
N ASN A 162 20.13 -3.31 -3.91
CA ASN A 162 19.77 -3.77 -2.59
C ASN A 162 19.66 -2.71 -1.51
N VAL A 163 19.50 -3.12 -0.26
CA VAL A 163 19.49 -2.23 0.89
C VAL A 163 20.78 -2.35 1.71
N GLY A 164 21.21 -1.22 2.26
CA GLY A 164 22.23 -1.14 3.30
C GLY A 164 21.57 -0.68 4.58
N ILE A 165 21.83 -1.35 5.69
CA ILE A 165 21.20 -1.02 6.98
C ILE A 165 22.21 -0.80 8.09
N SER A 166 21.99 0.25 8.89
CA SER A 166 22.75 0.45 10.11
C SER A 166 22.11 -0.31 11.25
N LEU A 167 22.94 -1.02 12.02
CA LEU A 167 22.52 -1.85 13.15
C LEU A 167 23.27 -1.44 14.41
N SER A 168 22.67 -1.73 15.56
CA SER A 168 23.18 -1.50 16.90
C SER A 168 24.44 -2.31 17.21
N HIS A 169 24.63 -3.43 16.50
CA HIS A 169 25.84 -4.25 16.55
C HIS A 169 26.16 -4.87 15.19
N THR A 170 27.38 -5.38 15.06
CA THR A 170 27.76 -6.22 13.92
C THR A 170 26.84 -7.44 13.83
N PRO A 171 26.33 -7.80 12.63
CA PRO A 171 25.57 -9.02 12.41
C PRO A 171 26.24 -10.27 12.97
N ARG A 172 25.45 -11.14 13.59
CA ARG A 172 25.87 -12.38 14.25
C ARG A 172 25.29 -13.62 13.58
N ASP A 173 24.21 -13.47 12.82
CA ASP A 173 23.55 -14.57 12.13
C ASP A 173 24.16 -14.86 10.76
N THR A 174 25.09 -14.03 10.27
CA THR A 174 25.80 -14.27 9.01
C THR A 174 26.50 -15.64 9.01
N ARG A 175 26.37 -16.39 7.92
CA ARG A 175 27.00 -17.72 7.76
C ARG A 175 28.47 -17.66 7.36
N GLY A 176 29.01 -16.46 7.13
CA GLY A 176 30.38 -16.24 6.66
C GLY A 176 30.90 -14.87 7.02
N GLN A 177 31.74 -14.30 6.16
CA GLN A 177 32.25 -12.95 6.35
C GLN A 177 31.11 -11.93 6.31
N VAL A 178 31.17 -10.96 7.23
CA VAL A 178 30.25 -9.82 7.28
C VAL A 178 30.70 -8.75 6.27
N TYR A 179 29.76 -8.31 5.44
CA TYR A 179 29.95 -7.26 4.45
C TYR A 179 29.15 -6.02 4.80
N TYR A 180 29.77 -4.87 4.60
CA TYR A 180 29.17 -3.56 4.80
C TYR A 180 29.84 -2.54 3.89
N ILE A 181 29.14 -1.44 3.63
CA ILE A 181 29.74 -0.22 3.11
C ILE A 181 29.82 0.83 4.22
N THR A 182 30.68 1.82 4.05
CA THR A 182 30.72 3.00 4.92
C THR A 182 30.29 4.22 4.13
N TYR A 183 29.27 4.92 4.61
CA TYR A 183 28.78 6.16 4.03
C TYR A 183 28.56 7.17 5.15
N ASN A 184 29.10 8.39 5.02
CA ASN A 184 29.04 9.44 6.05
C ASN A 184 29.42 8.95 7.47
N ASN A 185 30.48 8.14 7.57
CA ASN A 185 30.96 7.51 8.81
C ASN A 185 29.99 6.52 9.49
N VAL A 186 28.90 6.15 8.82
CA VAL A 186 27.96 5.12 9.26
C VAL A 186 28.25 3.83 8.50
N LYS A 187 28.25 2.70 9.22
CA LYS A 187 28.31 1.37 8.60
C LYS A 187 26.90 0.94 8.20
N TYR A 188 26.75 0.59 6.93
CA TYR A 188 25.54 -0.02 6.40
C TYR A 188 25.86 -1.44 5.96
N TYR A 189 25.36 -2.42 6.72
CA TYR A 189 25.50 -3.85 6.42
C TYR A 189 24.65 -4.19 5.19
N ILE A 190 25.23 -4.98 4.29
CA ILE A 190 24.53 -5.42 3.08
C ILE A 190 23.36 -6.31 3.48
N ALA A 191 22.17 -6.05 2.94
CA ALA A 191 21.01 -6.87 3.20
C ALA A 191 20.39 -7.23 1.84
N GLU A 192 20.69 -8.44 1.37
CA GLU A 192 20.33 -8.88 0.02
C GLU A 192 18.85 -9.31 -0.08
N CYS A 193 18.03 -8.54 -0.78
CA CYS A 193 16.58 -8.71 -0.93
C CYS A 193 16.16 -9.74 -1.97
N THR A 194 17.05 -10.23 -2.86
CA THR A 194 16.73 -11.30 -3.82
C THR A 194 17.24 -12.64 -3.31
N GLY A 195 16.31 -13.52 -2.94
CA GLY A 195 16.63 -14.80 -2.32
C GLY A 195 15.39 -15.67 -2.18
N TYR A 196 15.53 -16.80 -1.49
CA TYR A 196 14.44 -17.73 -1.22
C TYR A 196 14.21 -17.87 0.27
N PHE A 197 12.96 -18.04 0.70
CA PHE A 197 12.59 -18.08 2.12
C PHE A 197 13.41 -19.07 2.99
N GLN A 198 13.75 -20.25 2.47
CA GLN A 198 14.34 -21.32 3.28
C GLN A 198 15.86 -21.19 3.49
N ASP A 199 16.57 -20.59 2.54
CA ASP A 199 18.04 -20.49 2.51
C ASP A 199 18.56 -19.10 2.12
N GLY A 200 17.67 -18.11 2.08
CA GLY A 200 17.90 -16.74 1.65
C GLY A 200 18.94 -16.00 2.47
N TRP A 201 19.27 -14.81 1.99
CA TRP A 201 20.32 -13.99 2.53
C TRP A 201 19.97 -13.43 3.91
N ARG A 202 21.01 -13.27 4.72
CA ARG A 202 20.93 -12.59 6.02
C ARG A 202 21.60 -11.24 5.91
N VAL A 203 21.20 -10.31 6.77
CA VAL A 203 21.90 -9.05 6.90
C VAL A 203 23.38 -9.32 7.20
N GLY A 204 24.26 -8.63 6.48
CA GLY A 204 25.70 -8.79 6.52
C GLY A 204 26.25 -9.81 5.51
N GLU A 205 25.41 -10.59 4.84
CA GLU A 205 25.85 -11.45 3.74
C GLU A 205 25.85 -10.70 2.41
N CYS A 206 26.72 -11.10 1.48
CA CYS A 206 26.86 -10.43 0.19
C CYS A 206 27.08 -11.47 -0.93
N PRO A 207 26.30 -11.42 -2.02
CA PRO A 207 26.53 -12.23 -3.21
C PRO A 207 27.94 -12.05 -3.78
N ASP A 208 28.54 -13.12 -4.29
CA ASP A 208 29.90 -13.09 -4.84
C ASP A 208 30.08 -12.05 -5.93
N SER A 209 29.06 -11.84 -6.77
CA SER A 209 29.05 -10.81 -7.83
C SER A 209 29.16 -9.38 -7.30
N LEU A 210 28.77 -9.12 -6.04
CA LEU A 210 28.73 -7.77 -5.46
C LEU A 210 29.90 -7.48 -4.52
N LYS A 211 30.69 -8.49 -4.12
CA LYS A 211 31.77 -8.34 -3.12
C LYS A 211 32.84 -7.31 -3.49
N HIS A 212 33.03 -7.08 -4.79
CA HIS A 212 34.01 -6.13 -5.33
C HIS A 212 33.34 -4.97 -6.06
N ALA A 213 32.01 -4.95 -6.13
CA ALA A 213 31.25 -3.89 -6.75
C ALA A 213 31.14 -2.69 -5.79
N THR A 214 31.03 -1.49 -6.35
CA THR A 214 30.85 -0.27 -5.57
C THR A 214 29.46 0.31 -5.86
N PRO A 215 28.53 0.29 -4.89
CA PRO A 215 27.20 0.83 -5.12
C PRO A 215 27.19 2.36 -5.08
N GLU A 216 26.29 2.96 -5.86
CA GLU A 216 25.78 4.29 -5.58
C GLU A 216 24.86 4.23 -4.36
N VAL A 217 25.17 5.03 -3.34
CA VAL A 217 24.35 5.12 -2.12
C VAL A 217 23.25 6.15 -2.32
N ILE A 218 21.99 5.71 -2.23
CA ILE A 218 20.83 6.57 -2.32
C ILE A 218 20.18 6.67 -0.93
N THR A 219 20.28 7.84 -0.33
CA THR A 219 19.69 8.14 0.98
C THR A 219 18.18 8.25 0.90
N LEU A 220 17.49 7.91 1.99
CA LEU A 220 16.03 7.93 2.06
C LEU A 220 15.45 9.27 2.55
N GLU A 221 16.19 10.37 2.43
CA GLU A 221 15.70 11.70 2.82
C GLU A 221 14.48 12.14 1.99
N ASN A 222 14.45 11.71 0.72
CA ASN A 222 13.37 12.01 -0.23
C ASN A 222 12.35 10.87 -0.36
N CYS A 223 12.30 9.94 0.60
CA CYS A 223 11.27 8.90 0.58
C CYS A 223 9.88 9.47 0.84
N GLU A 224 8.84 8.69 0.51
CA GLU A 224 7.47 9.14 0.73
C GLU A 224 7.20 9.33 2.23
N GLN A 225 6.86 10.56 2.60
CA GLN A 225 6.59 10.92 4.00
C GLN A 225 5.14 10.65 4.43
N TRP A 226 4.22 10.49 3.47
CA TRP A 226 2.79 10.37 3.74
C TRP A 226 2.07 9.54 2.67
N SER A 227 1.13 8.71 3.11
CA SER A 227 0.23 7.93 2.26
C SER A 227 -1.22 8.09 2.74
N PRO A 228 -2.22 8.04 1.83
CA PRO A 228 -3.63 8.17 2.21
C PRO A 228 -4.20 7.00 3.00
N GLY A 229 -3.46 5.90 3.11
CA GLY A 229 -3.81 4.75 3.90
C GLY A 229 -2.58 3.92 4.24
N GLN A 230 -2.81 2.87 5.00
CA GLN A 230 -1.82 1.86 5.35
C GLN A 230 -2.41 0.48 5.04
N VAL A 231 -1.53 -0.51 4.89
CA VAL A 231 -1.96 -1.92 4.88
C VAL A 231 -2.49 -2.31 6.26
N SER A 232 -3.37 -3.30 6.35
CA SER A 232 -3.60 -4.00 7.62
C SER A 232 -2.62 -5.17 7.72
N ALA A 233 -2.00 -5.41 8.87
CA ALA A 233 -1.10 -6.55 9.06
C ALA A 233 -1.29 -7.20 10.44
N SER A 234 -1.29 -8.53 10.51
CA SER A 234 -1.54 -9.26 11.76
C SER A 234 -1.17 -10.75 11.70
N TYR A 235 -0.66 -11.28 12.83
CA TYR A 235 -0.47 -12.72 13.03
C TYR A 235 -1.77 -13.49 13.37
N LYS A 236 -2.80 -12.77 13.83
CA LYS A 236 -4.16 -13.29 13.99
C LYS A 236 -5.03 -12.91 12.80
N THR A 237 -6.09 -13.68 12.55
CA THR A 237 -7.15 -13.25 11.64
C THR A 237 -7.78 -11.95 12.17
N LEU A 238 -7.80 -10.91 11.34
CA LEU A 238 -8.47 -9.66 11.66
C LEU A 238 -10.00 -9.81 11.49
N LEU A 239 -10.76 -9.10 12.31
CA LEU A 239 -12.21 -9.01 12.19
C LEU A 239 -12.57 -8.21 10.93
N THR A 240 -13.65 -8.58 10.27
CA THR A 240 -14.16 -7.84 9.12
C THR A 240 -14.78 -6.51 9.58
N SER A 241 -14.50 -5.44 8.82
CA SER A 241 -15.24 -4.18 8.90
C SER A 241 -15.82 -3.82 7.54
N THR A 242 -16.84 -2.96 7.52
CA THR A 242 -17.38 -2.36 6.30
C THR A 242 -17.42 -0.85 6.43
N ILE A 243 -17.42 -0.14 5.30
CA ILE A 243 -17.60 1.31 5.26
C ILE A 243 -18.68 1.65 4.22
N SER A 244 -19.62 2.52 4.59
CA SER A 244 -20.63 3.04 3.69
C SER A 244 -20.28 4.46 3.22
N LEU A 245 -20.85 4.86 2.09
CA LEU A 245 -20.76 6.24 1.60
C LEU A 245 -22.02 6.60 0.84
N THR A 246 -22.55 7.78 1.15
CA THR A 246 -23.65 8.44 0.45
C THR A 246 -23.27 9.87 0.15
N VAL A 247 -23.78 10.42 -0.95
CA VAL A 247 -23.45 11.78 -1.41
C VAL A 247 -24.72 12.57 -1.66
N SER A 248 -24.73 13.84 -1.30
CA SER A 248 -25.86 14.74 -1.55
C SER A 248 -25.41 16.20 -1.73
N PRO A 249 -25.80 16.88 -2.82
CA PRO A 249 -26.56 16.35 -3.97
C PRO A 249 -25.67 15.52 -4.92
N THR A 250 -26.29 14.71 -5.79
CA THR A 250 -25.57 13.98 -6.86
C THR A 250 -25.35 14.82 -8.12
N TYR A 251 -26.03 15.96 -8.24
CA TYR A 251 -25.83 16.97 -9.29
C TYR A 251 -25.53 18.31 -8.62
N VAL A 252 -24.45 18.96 -9.05
CA VAL A 252 -23.98 20.19 -8.41
C VAL A 252 -23.40 21.12 -9.47
N ILE A 253 -23.66 22.42 -9.37
CA ILE A 253 -23.03 23.42 -10.24
C ILE A 253 -21.61 23.70 -9.71
N SER A 254 -20.65 24.00 -10.58
CA SER A 254 -19.28 24.36 -10.15
C SER A 254 -19.31 25.48 -9.10
N GLN A 255 -18.42 25.40 -8.10
CA GLN A 255 -18.41 26.22 -6.87
C GLN A 255 -19.53 25.91 -5.86
N GLY A 256 -20.39 24.91 -6.14
CA GLY A 256 -21.34 24.37 -5.18
C GLY A 256 -20.67 23.45 -4.15
N THR A 257 -21.49 22.88 -3.27
CA THR A 257 -21.03 21.98 -2.21
C THR A 257 -21.73 20.63 -2.29
N VAL A 258 -21.00 19.57 -1.95
CA VAL A 258 -21.52 18.21 -1.83
C VAL A 258 -21.18 17.69 -0.45
N THR A 259 -22.19 17.21 0.27
CA THR A 259 -22.00 16.55 1.56
C THR A 259 -21.87 15.05 1.35
N LEU A 260 -20.79 14.49 1.88
CA LEU A 260 -20.49 13.06 1.88
C LEU A 260 -20.71 12.54 3.30
N ASN A 261 -21.59 11.55 3.47
CA ASN A 261 -21.86 10.93 4.76
C ASN A 261 -21.66 9.42 4.66
N GLY A 262 -21.12 8.82 5.71
CA GLY A 262 -20.96 7.37 5.78
C GLY A 262 -20.75 6.89 7.20
N GLU A 263 -20.57 5.59 7.34
CA GLU A 263 -20.28 4.95 8.63
C GLU A 263 -19.35 3.75 8.45
N ILE A 264 -18.57 3.46 9.48
CA ILE A 264 -17.83 2.20 9.63
C ILE A 264 -18.66 1.27 10.50
N SER A 265 -18.79 0.00 10.09
CA SER A 265 -19.40 -1.07 10.88
C SER A 265 -18.39 -2.19 11.16
N PRO A 266 -18.22 -2.64 12.42
CA PRO A 266 -18.90 -2.14 13.62
C PRO A 266 -18.54 -0.69 13.96
N ALA A 267 -19.30 -0.07 14.85
CA ALA A 267 -19.11 1.33 15.22
C ALA A 267 -17.72 1.53 15.88
N LEU A 268 -16.83 2.21 15.17
CA LEU A 268 -15.47 2.50 15.63
C LEU A 268 -15.25 4.00 15.69
N GLN A 269 -14.93 4.54 16.87
CA GLN A 269 -14.71 5.98 17.08
C GLN A 269 -13.30 6.43 16.70
N ASN A 270 -13.18 7.68 16.24
CA ASN A 270 -11.92 8.38 15.99
C ASN A 270 -11.02 7.63 14.99
N LYS A 271 -11.64 6.91 14.04
CA LYS A 271 -10.95 6.27 12.91
C LYS A 271 -10.87 7.26 11.77
N THR A 272 -9.70 7.39 11.18
CA THR A 272 -9.46 8.26 10.03
C THR A 272 -10.06 7.62 8.79
N VAL A 273 -10.97 8.32 8.12
CA VAL A 273 -11.53 7.91 6.83
C VAL A 273 -10.92 8.80 5.76
N THR A 274 -10.37 8.18 4.72
CA THR A 274 -9.84 8.88 3.57
C THR A 274 -10.86 8.88 2.45
N ILE A 275 -11.13 10.05 1.88
CA ILE A 275 -12.02 10.21 0.73
C ILE A 275 -11.18 10.35 -0.53
N TYR A 276 -11.47 9.53 -1.52
CA TYR A 276 -10.84 9.57 -2.83
C TYR A 276 -11.80 10.08 -3.89
N ILE A 277 -11.26 10.75 -4.90
CA ILE A 277 -12.00 11.25 -6.06
C ILE A 277 -11.25 10.90 -7.37
N SER A 278 -11.99 10.52 -8.40
CA SER A 278 -11.52 10.43 -9.78
C SER A 278 -12.43 11.29 -10.65
N VAL A 279 -11.84 12.22 -11.40
CA VAL A 279 -12.59 13.18 -12.24
C VAL A 279 -12.40 12.78 -13.70
N ASN A 280 -13.49 12.53 -14.43
CA ASN A 280 -13.47 12.15 -15.85
C ASN A 280 -12.48 11.00 -16.15
N ASN A 281 -12.49 9.96 -15.30
CA ASN A 281 -11.61 8.79 -15.38
C ASN A 281 -10.10 9.09 -15.24
N SER A 282 -9.73 10.24 -14.66
CA SER A 282 -8.35 10.51 -14.24
C SER A 282 -7.93 9.59 -13.08
N PRO A 283 -6.63 9.39 -12.84
CA PRO A 283 -6.15 8.63 -11.69
C PRO A 283 -6.76 9.11 -10.38
N TRP A 284 -7.02 8.16 -9.47
CA TRP A 284 -7.59 8.47 -8.17
C TRP A 284 -6.68 9.39 -7.37
N LYS A 285 -7.27 10.44 -6.78
CA LYS A 285 -6.59 11.37 -5.89
C LYS A 285 -7.30 11.45 -4.57
N VAL A 286 -6.58 11.92 -3.56
CA VAL A 286 -7.14 12.18 -2.23
C VAL A 286 -7.94 13.47 -2.31
N LEU A 287 -9.22 13.39 -1.99
CA LEU A 287 -10.08 14.56 -1.84
C LEU A 287 -9.91 15.20 -0.46
N GLY A 288 -9.75 14.38 0.57
CA GLY A 288 -9.57 14.81 1.94
C GLY A 288 -9.66 13.65 2.92
N THR A 289 -9.57 13.98 4.22
CA THR A 289 -9.76 13.02 5.30
C THR A 289 -10.77 13.55 6.30
N THR A 290 -11.45 12.64 6.99
CA THR A 290 -12.36 12.96 8.10
C THR A 290 -12.22 11.88 9.18
N LYS A 291 -12.92 12.03 10.30
CA LYS A 291 -12.91 11.06 11.40
C LYS A 291 -14.30 10.60 11.77
N THR A 292 -14.40 9.35 12.20
CA THR A 292 -15.63 8.79 12.73
C THR A 292 -15.94 9.30 14.14
N ASP A 293 -17.22 9.49 14.43
CA ASP A 293 -17.76 9.80 15.75
C ASP A 293 -17.92 8.53 16.62
N SER A 294 -18.52 8.68 17.81
CA SER A 294 -18.77 7.54 18.73
C SER A 294 -19.67 6.44 18.17
N LYS A 295 -20.44 6.73 17.12
CA LYS A 295 -21.31 5.77 16.44
C LYS A 295 -20.67 5.17 15.19
N GLY A 296 -19.40 5.49 14.91
CA GLY A 296 -18.72 5.08 13.68
C GLY A 296 -19.08 5.92 12.46
N GLN A 297 -19.85 7.01 12.62
CA GLN A 297 -20.35 7.83 11.52
C GLN A 297 -19.37 8.95 11.18
N PHE A 298 -19.26 9.31 9.91
CA PHE A 298 -18.43 10.42 9.45
C PHE A 298 -19.17 11.30 8.44
N SER A 299 -18.75 12.56 8.37
CA SER A 299 -19.21 13.53 7.38
C SER A 299 -18.04 14.30 6.80
N TYR A 300 -18.11 14.64 5.52
CA TYR A 300 -17.13 15.45 4.81
C TYR A 300 -17.85 16.37 3.83
N VAL A 301 -17.50 17.67 3.84
CA VAL A 301 -18.06 18.64 2.89
C VAL A 301 -17.04 18.90 1.80
N TRP A 302 -17.40 18.56 0.56
CA TRP A 302 -16.61 18.84 -0.62
C TRP A 302 -17.05 20.16 -1.27
N ASN A 303 -16.15 21.13 -1.32
CA ASN A 303 -16.31 22.36 -2.10
C ASN A 303 -15.85 22.09 -3.54
N VAL A 304 -16.74 22.21 -4.52
CA VAL A 304 -16.51 21.77 -5.89
C VAL A 304 -15.73 22.84 -6.66
N GLU A 305 -14.41 22.70 -6.68
CA GLU A 305 -13.50 23.57 -7.44
C GLU A 305 -13.27 23.09 -8.88
N THR A 306 -13.67 21.84 -9.18
CA THR A 306 -13.40 21.19 -10.46
C THR A 306 -14.28 21.73 -11.59
N SER A 307 -13.72 21.76 -12.81
CA SER A 307 -14.48 21.97 -14.05
C SER A 307 -15.59 20.93 -14.20
N ALA A 308 -16.60 21.24 -15.02
CA ALA A 308 -17.71 20.34 -15.28
C ALA A 308 -17.26 18.93 -15.72
N GLY A 309 -17.98 17.90 -15.26
CA GLY A 309 -17.61 16.52 -15.50
C GLY A 309 -18.24 15.53 -14.53
N VAL A 310 -17.87 14.26 -14.70
CA VAL A 310 -18.32 13.15 -13.83
C VAL A 310 -17.23 12.85 -12.82
N CYS A 311 -17.60 12.87 -11.54
CA CYS A 311 -16.72 12.58 -10.43
C CYS A 311 -17.13 11.26 -9.76
N LEU A 312 -16.20 10.32 -9.69
CA LEU A 312 -16.34 9.08 -8.91
C LEU A 312 -15.71 9.30 -7.54
N ILE A 313 -16.43 8.94 -6.48
CA ILE A 313 -16.01 9.19 -5.09
C ILE A 313 -16.13 7.88 -4.31
N ARG A 314 -15.12 7.59 -3.47
CA ARG A 314 -15.20 6.49 -2.49
C ARG A 314 -14.53 6.90 -1.18
N ALA A 315 -14.93 6.24 -0.10
CA ALA A 315 -14.32 6.36 1.21
C ALA A 315 -13.52 5.08 1.51
N SER A 316 -12.43 5.21 2.26
CA SER A 316 -11.62 4.08 2.71
C SER A 316 -11.21 4.24 4.16
N TRP A 317 -11.10 3.10 4.83
CA TRP A 317 -10.53 2.95 6.15
C TRP A 317 -9.44 1.87 6.10
N SER A 318 -8.24 2.16 6.60
CA SER A 318 -7.08 1.24 6.53
C SER A 318 -7.14 0.04 7.48
N GLY A 319 -8.10 0.01 8.39
CA GLY A 319 -8.13 -0.99 9.46
C GLY A 319 -7.23 -0.62 10.64
N ASP A 320 -7.21 -1.48 11.64
CA ASP A 320 -6.38 -1.36 12.83
C ASP A 320 -5.91 -2.74 13.33
N TYR A 321 -5.48 -2.81 14.59
CA TYR A 321 -4.98 -4.05 15.20
C TYR A 321 -6.04 -5.15 15.34
N ASP A 322 -7.33 -4.81 15.27
CA ASP A 322 -8.44 -5.74 15.46
C ASP A 322 -9.26 -5.95 14.19
N TYR A 323 -9.38 -4.91 13.35
CA TYR A 323 -10.21 -4.93 12.14
C TYR A 323 -9.39 -4.74 10.87
N ALA A 324 -9.68 -5.55 9.85
CA ALA A 324 -9.21 -5.30 8.49
C ALA A 324 -9.87 -4.03 7.95
N GLY A 325 -9.15 -3.26 7.15
CA GLY A 325 -9.72 -2.08 6.51
C GLY A 325 -10.74 -2.41 5.41
N ALA A 326 -11.43 -1.39 4.92
CA ALA A 326 -12.51 -1.52 3.96
C ALA A 326 -12.62 -0.29 3.05
N ASP A 327 -13.12 -0.52 1.85
CA ASP A 327 -13.52 0.51 0.89
C ASP A 327 -15.03 0.57 0.74
N SER A 328 -15.57 1.77 0.53
CA SER A 328 -17.00 1.95 0.27
C SER A 328 -17.31 1.62 -1.19
N PRO A 329 -18.57 1.30 -1.52
CA PRO A 329 -19.04 1.40 -2.89
C PRO A 329 -18.74 2.79 -3.47
N ILE A 330 -18.43 2.83 -4.76
CA ILE A 330 -18.18 4.09 -5.48
C ILE A 330 -19.51 4.83 -5.69
N GLN A 331 -19.50 6.13 -5.40
CA GLN A 331 -20.60 7.05 -5.62
C GLN A 331 -20.27 7.99 -6.79
N THR A 332 -21.30 8.43 -7.51
CA THR A 332 -21.13 9.31 -8.68
C THR A 332 -21.77 10.67 -8.42
N VAL A 333 -20.99 11.73 -8.68
CA VAL A 333 -21.45 13.12 -8.67
C VAL A 333 -21.22 13.74 -10.05
N THR A 334 -22.23 14.41 -10.60
CA THR A 334 -22.10 15.16 -11.85
C THR A 334 -21.97 16.65 -11.56
N VAL A 335 -20.85 17.22 -11.96
CA VAL A 335 -20.58 18.66 -11.86
C VAL A 335 -21.00 19.35 -13.15
N LEU A 336 -21.94 20.29 -13.04
CA LEU A 336 -22.44 21.10 -14.14
C LEU A 336 -21.66 22.42 -14.23
N SER A 337 -21.43 22.89 -15.45
CA SER A 337 -20.75 24.16 -15.70
C SER A 337 -21.67 25.34 -15.42
N THR A 338 -21.13 26.42 -14.85
CA THR A 338 -21.83 27.72 -14.70
C THR A 338 -22.14 28.41 -16.04
N PHE A 339 -21.51 28.00 -17.14
CA PHE A 339 -21.74 28.62 -18.47
C PHE A 339 -23.05 28.21 -19.14
N PHE A 340 -23.82 27.27 -18.56
CA PHE A 340 -25.09 26.78 -19.09
C PHE A 340 -26.29 27.02 -18.14
N VAL A 341 -26.13 27.87 -17.14
CA VAL A 341 -27.21 28.29 -16.21
C VAL A 341 -27.59 29.74 -16.45
#